data_AF-A0A3C1GGS5-F1
#
_entry.id   AF-A0A3C1GGS5-F1
#
_cell.length_a   1.000
_cell.length_b   1.000
_cell.length_c   1.000
_cell.angle_alpha   90.00
_cell.angle_beta   90.00
_cell.angle_gamma   90.00
#
_symmetry.space_group_name_H-M   'P 1'
#
loop_
_entity.id
_entity.type
_entity.pdbx_description
1 polymer ?
#
loop_
_entity_poly.entity_id
_entity_poly.type
_entity_poly.pdbx_seq_one_letter_code
_entity_poly.pdbx_strand_id
1 'polypeptide(L)'
;MRALTQWVLDSPADGHDEGFPFDLPYLDLWRRCRTALRAVEAFLDAPGNNVKAHKTLDRLHRIVDPVRSQVPFQRPAAVLDARARLFAELRQALRLRIKPPAHEPAAAFADASALGELQDIHQAVETLTASLQARRPERGPAQNARQAIALILDHLERHGPSLAGHAIPLPGGGTRVVDRTNLALEGFFGGVKQGERRRSGRKPLTQDLENLPGGAPLATNLDKPDYVAILCGGLDHLPAAFAELDAVDRRRALPVRKRAAPDELQDIVSASLPTADRYLIRSDDLRQRVLAAARSRAPHRLPSGKRRAATEG
;
A
#
# COMPACT_ATOMS: atom_id res chain seq x y z
N MET A 1 -25.28 -10.68 33.29
CA MET A 1 -24.06 -9.85 33.38
C MET A 1 -22.93 -10.37 32.51
N ARG A 2 -22.38 -11.57 32.72
CA ARG A 2 -21.26 -12.10 31.91
C ARG A 2 -21.49 -12.00 30.40
N ALA A 3 -22.67 -12.41 29.93
CA ALA A 3 -23.04 -12.31 28.52
C ALA A 3 -23.03 -10.87 27.98
N LEU A 4 -23.50 -9.88 28.75
CA LEU A 4 -23.51 -8.48 28.34
C LEU A 4 -22.09 -7.89 28.29
N THR A 5 -21.23 -8.23 29.25
CA THR A 5 -19.82 -7.82 29.24
C THR A 5 -19.05 -8.46 28.09
N GLN A 6 -19.27 -9.76 27.83
CA GLN A 6 -18.67 -10.45 26.69
C GLN A 6 -19.14 -9.84 25.37
N TRP A 7 -20.43 -9.51 25.25
CA TRP A 7 -20.98 -8.83 24.09
C TRP A 7 -20.32 -7.45 23.88
N VAL A 8 -20.07 -6.66 24.93
CA VAL A 8 -19.35 -5.38 24.76
C VAL A 8 -17.91 -5.60 24.28
N LEU A 9 -17.19 -6.55 24.88
CA LEU A 9 -15.78 -6.81 24.56
C LEU A 9 -15.58 -7.45 23.18
N ASP A 10 -16.62 -8.09 22.65
CA ASP A 10 -16.66 -8.65 21.30
C ASP A 10 -16.92 -7.58 20.21
N SER A 11 -16.74 -6.28 20.52
CA SER A 11 -16.92 -5.19 19.56
C SER A 11 -16.13 -5.31 18.25
N PRO A 12 -14.95 -5.96 18.18
CA PRO A 12 -14.28 -6.18 16.90
C PRO A 12 -15.11 -6.99 15.88
N ALA A 13 -16.08 -7.78 16.33
CA ALA A 13 -16.99 -8.51 15.45
C ALA A 13 -17.96 -7.62 14.65
N ASP A 14 -18.06 -6.32 14.99
CA ASP A 14 -18.80 -5.34 14.18
C ASP A 14 -18.00 -4.86 12.95
N GLY A 15 -16.69 -5.14 12.90
CA GLY A 15 -15.82 -4.81 11.78
C GLY A 15 -15.85 -5.85 10.66
N HIS A 16 -15.15 -5.55 9.57
CA HIS A 16 -15.07 -6.42 8.38
C HIS A 16 -13.75 -7.19 8.27
N ASP A 17 -12.93 -7.19 9.34
CA ASP A 17 -11.58 -7.79 9.39
C ASP A 17 -10.62 -7.19 8.35
N GLU A 18 -10.80 -5.89 8.08
CA GLU A 18 -9.99 -5.09 7.15
C GLU A 18 -8.90 -4.32 7.90
N GLY A 19 -9.02 -4.22 9.22
CA GLY A 19 -8.08 -3.53 10.10
C GLY A 19 -8.10 -2.01 9.92
N PHE A 20 -7.26 -1.31 10.68
CA PHE A 20 -7.14 0.15 10.54
C PHE A 20 -6.54 0.51 9.17
N PRO A 21 -7.07 1.52 8.46
CA PRO A 21 -8.07 2.52 8.87
C PRO A 21 -9.53 2.18 8.52
N PHE A 22 -9.82 0.99 8.04
CA PHE A 22 -11.13 0.59 7.53
C PHE A 22 -12.08 0.17 8.65
N ASP A 23 -11.57 -0.58 9.61
CA ASP A 23 -12.26 -0.89 10.85
C ASP A 23 -11.88 0.12 11.95
N LEU A 24 -12.86 0.49 12.76
CA LEU A 24 -12.72 1.47 13.85
C LEU A 24 -13.06 0.82 15.19
N PRO A 25 -12.26 -0.17 15.66
CA PRO A 25 -12.64 -1.06 16.76
C PRO A 25 -12.94 -0.31 18.07
N TYR A 26 -12.27 0.83 18.32
CA TYR A 26 -12.54 1.66 19.50
C TYR A 26 -13.85 2.47 19.38
N LEU A 27 -14.26 2.83 18.17
CA LEU A 27 -15.54 3.48 17.91
C LEU A 27 -16.68 2.48 18.09
N ASP A 28 -16.49 1.25 17.61
CA ASP A 28 -17.45 0.16 17.79
C ASP A 28 -17.56 -0.26 19.25
N LEU A 29 -16.43 -0.34 19.98
CA LEU A 29 -16.42 -0.54 21.43
C LEU A 29 -17.22 0.56 22.14
N TRP A 30 -16.99 1.82 21.78
CA TRP A 30 -17.73 2.95 22.36
C TRP A 30 -19.23 2.85 22.08
N ARG A 31 -19.65 2.48 20.87
CA ARG A 31 -21.06 2.26 20.50
C ARG A 31 -21.66 1.12 21.32
N ARG A 32 -20.98 -0.04 21.43
CA ARG A 32 -21.43 -1.18 22.25
C ARG A 32 -21.54 -0.80 23.73
N CYS A 33 -20.59 -0.05 24.27
CA CYS A 33 -20.67 0.49 25.63
C CYS A 33 -21.91 1.37 25.84
N ARG A 34 -22.24 2.27 24.91
CA ARG A 34 -23.45 3.11 25.02
C ARG A 34 -24.74 2.30 24.96
N THR A 35 -24.80 1.31 24.08
CA THR A 35 -25.95 0.39 23.97
C THR A 35 -26.08 -0.45 25.24
N ALA A 36 -24.98 -0.99 25.76
CA ALA A 36 -24.98 -1.74 27.01
C ALA A 36 -25.41 -0.88 28.20
N LEU A 37 -24.99 0.38 28.27
CA LEU A 37 -25.40 1.29 29.33
C LEU A 37 -26.93 1.51 29.32
N ARG A 38 -27.52 1.78 28.15
CA ARG A 38 -28.99 1.87 28.00
C ARG A 38 -29.71 0.58 28.37
N ALA A 39 -29.14 -0.56 27.98
CA ALA A 39 -29.70 -1.87 28.33
C ALA A 39 -29.65 -2.11 29.85
N VAL A 40 -28.56 -1.73 30.51
CA VAL A 40 -28.41 -1.84 31.98
C VAL A 40 -29.44 -0.97 32.68
N GLU A 41 -29.65 0.28 32.23
CA GLU A 41 -30.69 1.16 32.79
C GLU A 41 -32.09 0.54 32.65
N ALA A 42 -32.44 0.09 31.44
CA ALA A 42 -33.72 -0.58 31.21
C ALA A 42 -33.89 -1.85 32.07
N PHE A 43 -32.81 -2.59 32.31
CA PHE A 43 -32.86 -3.75 33.21
C PHE A 43 -33.00 -3.33 34.66
N LEU A 44 -32.34 -2.26 35.12
CA LEU A 44 -32.47 -1.76 36.50
C LEU A 44 -33.90 -1.31 36.81
N ASP A 45 -34.58 -0.71 35.83
CA ASP A 45 -35.97 -0.25 35.93
C ASP A 45 -37.01 -1.39 35.84
N ALA A 46 -36.61 -2.58 35.38
CA ALA A 46 -37.52 -3.70 35.17
C ALA A 46 -37.99 -4.34 36.51
N PRO A 47 -39.30 -4.63 36.66
CA PRO A 47 -39.82 -5.30 37.85
C PRO A 47 -39.34 -6.75 37.91
N GLY A 48 -39.15 -7.28 39.13
CA GLY A 48 -38.79 -8.70 39.35
C GLY A 48 -37.30 -8.99 39.47
N ASN A 49 -36.44 -7.97 39.48
CA ASN A 49 -35.02 -8.16 39.76
C ASN A 49 -34.75 -8.53 41.22
N ASN A 50 -33.96 -9.58 41.43
CA ASN A 50 -33.44 -9.88 42.76
C ASN A 50 -32.29 -8.92 43.16
N VAL A 51 -32.04 -8.81 44.46
CA VAL A 51 -31.03 -7.89 45.04
C VAL A 51 -29.63 -8.10 44.46
N LYS A 52 -29.25 -9.35 44.15
CA LYS A 52 -27.93 -9.69 43.61
C LYS A 52 -27.78 -9.22 42.16
N ALA A 53 -28.81 -9.42 41.34
CA ALA A 53 -28.87 -8.97 39.95
C ALA A 53 -28.78 -7.44 39.90
N HIS A 54 -29.56 -6.75 40.74
CA HIS A 54 -29.55 -5.29 40.85
C HIS A 54 -28.16 -4.75 41.21
N LYS A 55 -27.53 -5.24 42.29
CA LYS A 55 -26.15 -4.85 42.68
C LYS A 55 -25.11 -5.06 41.58
N THR A 56 -25.29 -6.13 40.80
CA THR A 56 -24.39 -6.48 39.70
C THR A 56 -24.57 -5.54 38.51
N LEU A 57 -25.82 -5.23 38.16
CA LEU A 57 -26.17 -4.26 37.12
C LEU A 57 -25.69 -2.85 37.49
N ASP A 58 -25.90 -2.41 38.74
CA ASP A 58 -25.38 -1.15 39.28
C ASP A 58 -23.86 -1.03 39.19
N ARG A 59 -23.15 -2.13 39.45
CA ARG A 59 -21.69 -2.15 39.31
C ARG A 59 -21.29 -1.97 37.84
N LEU A 60 -21.96 -2.66 36.92
CA LEU A 60 -21.70 -2.52 35.49
C LEU A 60 -22.05 -1.10 34.99
N HIS A 61 -23.18 -0.55 35.43
CA HIS A 61 -23.57 0.84 35.15
C HIS A 61 -22.44 1.80 35.53
N ARG A 62 -21.96 1.75 36.78
CA ARG A 62 -20.87 2.61 37.25
C ARG A 62 -19.57 2.48 36.46
N ILE A 63 -19.26 1.28 35.96
CA ILE A 63 -18.05 1.05 35.14
C ILE A 63 -18.19 1.69 33.76
N VAL A 64 -19.38 1.62 33.15
CA VAL A 64 -19.62 2.05 31.76
C VAL A 64 -20.08 3.51 31.67
N ASP A 65 -20.70 4.05 32.72
CA ASP A 65 -21.23 5.42 32.79
C ASP A 65 -20.24 6.52 32.33
N PRO A 66 -18.91 6.45 32.64
CA PRO A 66 -17.95 7.42 32.12
C PRO A 66 -17.94 7.58 30.59
N VAL A 67 -18.40 6.59 29.83
CA VAL A 67 -18.51 6.65 28.36
C VAL A 67 -19.49 7.74 27.90
N ARG A 68 -20.37 8.22 28.79
CA ARG A 68 -21.25 9.36 28.53
C ARG A 68 -20.54 10.69 28.54
N SER A 69 -19.34 10.79 29.12
CA SER A 69 -18.66 12.08 29.22
C SER A 69 -18.43 12.69 27.83
N GLN A 70 -18.79 13.97 27.68
CA GLN A 70 -18.70 14.69 26.41
C GLN A 70 -17.25 14.68 25.89
N VAL A 71 -16.32 14.86 26.81
CA VAL A 71 -14.88 14.60 26.69
C VAL A 71 -14.54 13.59 27.79
N PRO A 72 -13.81 12.50 27.51
CA PRO A 72 -13.04 12.24 26.28
C PRO A 72 -13.78 11.44 25.19
N PHE A 73 -15.08 11.12 25.35
CA PHE A 73 -15.71 10.09 24.50
C PHE A 73 -16.63 10.64 23.40
N GLN A 74 -17.72 11.31 23.76
CA GLN A 74 -18.77 11.63 22.77
C GLN A 74 -18.25 12.53 21.63
N ARG A 75 -17.44 13.55 21.95
CA ARG A 75 -16.90 14.47 20.92
C ARG A 75 -15.96 13.74 19.95
N PRO A 76 -14.91 13.01 20.39
CA PRO A 76 -14.08 12.24 19.45
C PRO A 76 -14.85 11.19 18.67
N ALA A 77 -15.80 10.48 19.30
CA ALA A 77 -16.62 9.50 18.62
C ALA A 77 -17.45 10.12 17.48
N ALA A 78 -18.10 11.26 17.73
CA ALA A 78 -18.84 11.98 16.70
C ALA A 78 -17.95 12.50 15.57
N VAL A 79 -16.73 12.95 15.89
CA VAL A 79 -15.73 13.37 14.89
C VAL A 79 -15.28 12.18 14.02
N LEU A 80 -14.95 11.04 14.66
CA LEU A 80 -14.56 9.83 13.97
C LEU A 80 -15.69 9.27 13.11
N ASP A 81 -16.92 9.21 13.63
CA ASP A 81 -18.12 8.81 12.89
C ASP A 81 -18.29 9.64 11.61
N ALA A 82 -18.23 10.97 11.73
CA ALA A 82 -18.42 11.87 10.59
C ALA A 82 -17.31 11.69 9.54
N ARG A 83 -16.05 11.52 9.97
CA ARG A 83 -14.91 11.31 9.06
C ARG A 83 -14.95 9.93 8.41
N ALA A 84 -15.33 8.90 9.16
CA ALA A 84 -15.46 7.54 8.66
C ALA A 84 -16.49 7.45 7.54
N ARG A 85 -17.61 8.19 7.64
CA ARG A 85 -18.61 8.28 6.57
C ARG A 85 -18.05 8.88 5.29
N LEU A 86 -17.34 10.01 5.39
CA LEU A 86 -16.68 10.62 4.23
C LEU A 86 -15.63 9.70 3.61
N PHE A 87 -14.86 9.00 4.45
CA PHE A 87 -13.90 8.01 3.99
C PHE A 87 -14.57 6.82 3.30
N ALA A 88 -15.71 6.34 3.81
CA ALA A 88 -16.50 5.28 3.19
C ALA A 88 -17.09 5.71 1.83
N GLU A 89 -17.57 6.94 1.70
CA GLU A 89 -18.00 7.51 0.40
C GLU A 89 -16.85 7.49 -0.62
N LEU A 90 -15.66 7.95 -0.22
CA LEU A 90 -14.46 7.89 -1.07
C LEU A 90 -14.09 6.46 -1.44
N ARG A 91 -14.10 5.55 -0.47
CA ARG A 91 -13.80 4.14 -0.68
C ARG A 91 -14.77 3.49 -1.68
N GLN A 92 -16.05 3.82 -1.56
CA GLN A 92 -17.10 3.35 -2.47
C GLN A 92 -16.92 3.90 -3.88
N ALA A 93 -16.61 5.20 -4.03
CA ALA A 93 -16.35 5.81 -5.34
C ALA A 93 -15.12 5.18 -6.01
N LEU A 94 -14.08 4.90 -5.22
CA LEU A 94 -12.92 4.14 -5.67
C LEU A 94 -13.27 2.66 -5.90
N ARG A 95 -14.45 2.15 -5.58
CA ARG A 95 -14.77 0.71 -5.68
C ARG A 95 -13.75 -0.17 -4.96
N LEU A 96 -13.18 0.29 -3.84
CA LEU A 96 -12.28 -0.50 -3.00
C LEU A 96 -13.12 -1.53 -2.23
N ARG A 97 -13.51 -2.61 -2.90
CA ARG A 97 -14.22 -3.75 -2.31
C ARG A 97 -13.23 -4.83 -1.85
N ILE A 98 -13.75 -5.70 -0.98
CA ILE A 98 -13.02 -6.81 -0.36
C ILE A 98 -12.30 -7.63 -1.43
N LYS A 99 -11.07 -8.02 -1.09
CA LYS A 99 -10.17 -8.92 -1.83
C LYS A 99 -10.96 -10.02 -2.58
N PRO A 100 -10.95 -10.05 -3.93
CA PRO A 100 -11.44 -11.23 -4.64
C PRO A 100 -10.62 -12.47 -4.22
N PRO A 101 -11.20 -13.69 -4.30
CA PRO A 101 -10.48 -14.90 -3.92
C PRO A 101 -9.13 -14.98 -4.64
N ALA A 102 -8.10 -15.45 -3.93
CA ALA A 102 -6.69 -15.33 -4.26
C ALA A 102 -6.21 -16.09 -5.52
N HIS A 103 -7.10 -16.44 -6.45
CA HIS A 103 -6.83 -17.34 -7.56
C HIS A 103 -7.49 -16.96 -8.88
N GLU A 104 -7.92 -15.71 -9.08
CA GLU A 104 -8.21 -15.27 -10.45
C GLU A 104 -6.88 -14.89 -11.13
N PRO A 105 -6.47 -15.62 -12.19
CA PRO A 105 -5.34 -15.19 -12.99
C PRO A 105 -5.69 -13.83 -13.60
N ALA A 106 -4.83 -12.84 -13.36
CA ALA A 106 -4.94 -11.55 -14.06
C ALA A 106 -4.99 -11.83 -15.57
N ALA A 107 -6.07 -11.42 -16.23
CA ALA A 107 -6.21 -11.58 -17.67
C ALA A 107 -5.01 -10.95 -18.39
N ALA A 108 -4.46 -11.64 -19.40
CA ALA A 108 -3.26 -11.21 -20.11
C ALA A 108 -3.42 -9.84 -20.80
N PHE A 109 -4.67 -9.49 -21.14
CA PHE A 109 -5.08 -8.21 -21.71
C PHE A 109 -6.35 -7.73 -21.03
N ALA A 110 -6.50 -6.41 -20.94
CA ALA A 110 -7.78 -5.85 -20.51
C ALA A 110 -8.79 -6.05 -21.62
N ASP A 111 -9.93 -6.65 -21.29
CA ASP A 111 -11.09 -6.63 -22.16
C ASP A 111 -11.80 -5.26 -22.09
N ALA A 112 -12.84 -5.08 -22.90
CA ALA A 112 -13.63 -3.85 -22.88
C ALA A 112 -14.27 -3.58 -21.50
N SER A 113 -14.48 -4.63 -20.69
CA SER A 113 -15.04 -4.54 -19.35
C SER A 113 -14.06 -3.84 -18.40
N ALA A 114 -12.80 -4.28 -18.36
CA ALA A 114 -11.76 -3.70 -17.51
C ALA A 114 -11.49 -2.21 -17.82
N LEU A 115 -11.56 -1.82 -19.10
CA LEU A 115 -11.47 -0.41 -19.49
C LEU A 115 -12.71 0.40 -19.07
N GLY A 116 -13.91 -0.19 -19.21
CA GLY A 116 -15.14 0.42 -18.72
C GLY A 116 -15.13 0.64 -17.20
N GLU A 117 -14.58 -0.31 -16.44
CA GLU A 117 -14.44 -0.17 -14.99
C GLU A 117 -13.53 1.00 -14.57
N LEU A 118 -12.43 1.23 -15.30
CA LEU A 118 -11.56 2.39 -15.05
C LEU A 118 -12.31 3.71 -15.28
N GLN A 119 -13.06 3.80 -16.38
CA GLN A 119 -13.86 4.98 -16.72
C GLN A 119 -14.95 5.22 -15.67
N ASP A 120 -15.61 4.15 -15.23
CA ASP A 120 -16.60 4.22 -14.17
C ASP A 120 -16.02 4.74 -12.84
N ILE A 121 -14.82 4.29 -12.47
CA ILE A 121 -14.14 4.77 -11.25
C ILE A 121 -13.83 6.25 -11.38
N HIS A 122 -13.30 6.70 -12.52
CA HIS A 122 -13.08 8.13 -12.78
C HIS A 122 -14.37 8.92 -12.63
N GLN A 123 -15.45 8.49 -13.30
CA GLN A 123 -16.73 9.17 -13.23
C GLN A 123 -17.31 9.21 -11.82
N ALA A 124 -17.17 8.13 -11.05
CA ALA A 124 -17.61 8.07 -9.67
C ALA A 124 -16.81 9.02 -8.76
N VAL A 125 -15.49 9.09 -8.94
CA VAL A 125 -14.61 10.00 -8.20
C VAL A 125 -14.89 11.45 -8.56
N GLU A 126 -15.10 11.78 -9.83
CA GLU A 126 -15.50 13.13 -10.27
C GLU A 126 -16.85 13.54 -9.68
N THR A 127 -17.83 12.64 -9.72
CA THR A 127 -19.17 12.87 -9.15
C THR A 127 -19.08 13.11 -7.64
N LEU A 128 -18.28 12.31 -6.93
CA LEU A 128 -18.03 12.50 -5.51
C LEU A 128 -17.33 13.85 -5.26
N THR A 129 -16.31 14.18 -6.06
CA THR A 129 -15.57 15.44 -5.96
C THR A 129 -16.50 16.65 -6.08
N ALA A 130 -17.35 16.68 -7.10
CA ALA A 130 -18.35 17.74 -7.29
C ALA A 130 -19.34 17.79 -6.11
N SER A 131 -19.81 16.63 -5.63
CA SER A 131 -20.70 16.57 -4.47
C SER A 131 -20.05 17.09 -3.19
N LEU A 132 -18.77 16.76 -2.96
CA LEU A 132 -17.97 17.21 -1.83
C LEU A 132 -17.72 18.72 -1.89
N GLN A 133 -17.42 19.27 -3.07
CA GLN A 133 -17.28 20.71 -3.28
C GLN A 133 -18.59 21.46 -2.96
N ALA A 134 -19.72 20.95 -3.46
CA ALA A 134 -21.03 21.56 -3.24
C ALA A 134 -21.48 21.53 -1.77
N ARG A 135 -21.24 20.42 -1.05
CA ARG A 135 -21.63 20.28 0.36
C ARG A 135 -20.60 20.82 1.35
N ARG A 136 -19.43 21.27 0.87
CA ARG A 136 -18.36 21.77 1.73
C ARG A 136 -18.87 22.99 2.51
N PRO A 137 -18.93 22.93 3.85
CA PRO A 137 -19.40 24.07 4.63
C PRO A 137 -18.48 25.28 4.44
N GLU A 138 -19.08 26.47 4.48
CA GLU A 138 -18.34 27.73 4.54
C GLU A 138 -17.55 27.85 5.86
N ARG A 139 -16.76 28.93 5.99
CA ARG A 139 -16.06 29.25 7.23
C ARG A 139 -17.08 29.43 8.36
N GLY A 140 -16.99 28.61 9.41
CA GLY A 140 -17.96 28.64 10.49
C GLY A 140 -17.82 27.46 11.46
N PRO A 141 -18.87 27.17 12.26
CA PRO A 141 -18.82 26.18 13.35
C PRO A 141 -18.62 24.74 12.86
N ALA A 142 -18.90 24.44 11.59
CA ALA A 142 -18.71 23.12 10.97
C ALA A 142 -17.24 22.83 10.59
N GLN A 143 -16.29 23.25 11.43
CA GLN A 143 -14.85 23.17 11.13
C GLN A 143 -14.37 21.75 10.85
N ASN A 144 -14.85 20.75 11.60
CA ASN A 144 -14.45 19.35 11.41
C ASN A 144 -14.83 18.82 10.01
N ALA A 145 -16.09 19.01 9.60
CA ALA A 145 -16.56 18.57 8.29
C ALA A 145 -15.82 19.28 7.16
N ARG A 146 -15.63 20.60 7.29
CA ARG A 146 -14.88 21.39 6.31
C ARG A 146 -13.42 20.93 6.17
N GLN A 147 -12.75 20.64 7.28
CA GLN A 147 -11.37 20.14 7.28
C GLN A 147 -11.28 18.74 6.65
N ALA A 148 -12.20 17.83 7.01
CA ALA A 148 -12.22 16.49 6.46
C ALA A 148 -12.46 16.50 4.94
N ILE A 149 -13.44 17.28 4.46
CA ILE A 149 -13.72 17.45 3.04
C ILE A 149 -12.52 18.10 2.32
N ALA A 150 -11.93 19.15 2.90
CA ALA A 150 -10.77 19.80 2.30
C ALA A 150 -9.58 18.85 2.14
N LEU A 151 -9.34 17.98 3.12
CA LEU A 151 -8.28 16.98 3.07
C LEU A 151 -8.53 15.94 1.96
N ILE A 152 -9.77 15.46 1.82
CA ILE A 152 -10.13 14.54 0.73
C ILE A 152 -9.92 15.21 -0.63
N LEU A 153 -10.42 16.44 -0.82
CA LEU A 153 -10.27 17.17 -2.08
C LEU A 153 -8.80 17.42 -2.43
N ASP A 154 -7.97 17.80 -1.46
CA ASP A 154 -6.52 18.00 -1.64
C ASP A 154 -5.81 16.69 -2.04
N HIS A 155 -6.19 15.54 -1.45
CA HIS A 155 -5.66 14.25 -1.88
C HIS A 155 -6.14 13.83 -3.27
N LEU A 156 -7.40 14.09 -3.62
CA LEU A 156 -7.92 13.83 -4.95
C LEU A 156 -7.24 14.69 -6.01
N GLU A 157 -6.93 15.95 -5.71
CA GLU A 157 -6.16 16.82 -6.59
C GLU A 157 -4.71 16.30 -6.77
N ARG A 158 -4.04 15.95 -5.68
CA ARG A 158 -2.64 15.51 -5.71
C ARG A 158 -2.43 14.12 -6.32
N HIS A 159 -3.38 13.21 -6.12
CA HIS A 159 -3.21 11.79 -6.46
C HIS A 159 -4.22 11.28 -7.49
N GLY A 160 -5.24 12.06 -7.84
CA GLY A 160 -6.33 11.72 -8.77
C GLY A 160 -5.91 10.93 -10.00
N PRO A 161 -4.91 11.40 -10.78
CA PRO A 161 -4.46 10.71 -11.99
C PRO A 161 -3.99 9.26 -11.79
N SER A 162 -3.63 8.88 -10.57
CA SER A 162 -3.08 7.56 -10.22
C SER A 162 -4.06 6.65 -9.48
N LEU A 163 -5.25 7.13 -9.09
CA LEU A 163 -6.13 6.44 -8.14
C LEU A 163 -6.97 5.31 -8.72
N ALA A 164 -7.28 5.34 -10.03
CA ALA A 164 -8.12 4.32 -10.65
C ALA A 164 -7.32 3.14 -11.22
N GLY A 165 -6.08 3.39 -11.67
CA GLY A 165 -5.25 2.44 -12.40
C GLY A 165 -4.75 3.06 -13.69
N HIS A 166 -3.92 2.34 -14.43
CA HIS A 166 -3.31 2.86 -15.66
C HIS A 166 -3.62 1.96 -16.84
N ALA A 167 -4.19 2.52 -17.91
CA ALA A 167 -4.35 1.85 -19.18
C ALA A 167 -3.11 2.15 -20.05
N ILE A 168 -2.32 1.12 -20.34
CA ILE A 168 -1.08 1.22 -21.14
C ILE A 168 -1.36 0.62 -22.53
N PRO A 169 -1.37 1.42 -23.60
CA PRO A 169 -1.48 0.90 -24.95
C PRO A 169 -0.19 0.13 -25.31
N LEU A 170 -0.34 -1.02 -25.96
CA LEU A 170 0.79 -1.87 -26.34
C LEU A 170 1.20 -1.63 -27.80
N PRO A 171 2.51 -1.70 -28.16
CA PRO A 171 3.00 -1.45 -29.51
C PRO A 171 2.45 -2.38 -30.61
N GLY A 172 1.87 -3.53 -30.24
CA GLY A 172 1.27 -4.52 -31.15
C GLY A 172 -0.27 -4.49 -31.20
N GLY A 173 -0.89 -3.46 -30.62
CA GLY A 173 -2.34 -3.41 -30.43
C GLY A 173 -2.78 -3.98 -29.07
N GLY A 174 -3.97 -3.56 -28.64
CA GLY A 174 -4.50 -3.89 -27.31
C GLY A 174 -4.01 -2.95 -26.20
N THR A 175 -4.69 -3.03 -25.07
CA THR A 175 -4.42 -2.20 -23.89
C THR A 175 -4.21 -3.11 -22.69
N ARG A 176 -3.15 -2.83 -21.93
CA ARG A 176 -2.90 -3.48 -20.65
C ARG A 176 -3.36 -2.57 -19.53
N VAL A 177 -4.31 -3.03 -18.72
CA VAL A 177 -4.67 -2.34 -17.49
C VAL A 177 -3.72 -2.78 -16.39
N VAL A 178 -3.11 -1.80 -15.74
CA VAL A 178 -2.27 -1.98 -14.55
C VAL A 178 -3.08 -1.58 -13.35
N ASP A 179 -3.16 -2.49 -12.39
CA ASP A 179 -3.83 -2.25 -11.11
C ASP A 179 -3.26 -1.01 -10.42
N ARG A 180 -4.17 -0.24 -9.81
CA ARG A 180 -3.84 0.91 -8.96
C ARG A 180 -3.07 0.57 -7.68
N THR A 181 -3.02 -0.71 -7.28
CA THR A 181 -2.26 -1.16 -6.11
C THR A 181 -1.23 -2.19 -6.53
N ASN A 182 -0.13 -2.23 -5.79
CA ASN A 182 0.94 -3.21 -5.95
C ASN A 182 0.59 -4.59 -5.34
N LEU A 183 -0.68 -4.90 -5.03
CA LEU A 183 -1.09 -6.12 -4.34
C LEU A 183 -0.55 -7.39 -5.01
N ALA A 184 -0.61 -7.47 -6.33
CA ALA A 184 -0.06 -8.60 -7.09
C ALA A 184 1.46 -8.73 -6.92
N LEU A 185 2.18 -7.59 -6.96
CA LEU A 185 3.63 -7.56 -6.73
C LEU A 185 3.97 -7.92 -5.29
N GLU A 186 3.23 -7.40 -4.31
CA GLU A 186 3.42 -7.72 -2.89
C GLU A 186 3.16 -9.19 -2.61
N GLY A 187 2.09 -9.76 -3.16
CA GLY A 187 1.78 -11.18 -3.08
C GLY A 187 2.90 -12.04 -3.69
N PHE A 188 3.37 -11.65 -4.88
CA PHE A 188 4.51 -12.30 -5.54
C PHE A 188 5.77 -12.28 -4.67
N PHE A 189 6.23 -11.10 -4.24
CA PHE A 189 7.41 -10.97 -3.39
C PHE A 189 7.23 -11.63 -2.02
N GLY A 190 6.00 -11.65 -1.50
CA GLY A 190 5.63 -12.38 -0.28
C GLY A 190 5.84 -13.88 -0.44
N GLY A 191 5.35 -14.46 -1.53
CA GLY A 191 5.55 -15.87 -1.88
C GLY A 191 7.03 -16.23 -2.03
N VAL A 192 7.79 -15.44 -2.80
CA VAL A 192 9.24 -15.63 -2.96
C VAL A 192 9.95 -15.62 -1.61
N LYS A 193 9.66 -14.61 -0.76
CA LYS A 193 10.24 -14.53 0.60
C LYS A 193 9.83 -15.73 1.45
N GLN A 194 8.58 -16.20 1.37
CA GLN A 194 8.13 -17.35 2.14
C GLN A 194 8.84 -18.63 1.70
N GLY A 195 9.00 -18.85 0.40
CA GLY A 195 9.77 -19.96 -0.16
C GLY A 195 11.21 -19.96 0.32
N GLU A 196 11.89 -18.81 0.23
CA GLU A 196 13.28 -18.69 0.67
C GLU A 196 13.46 -18.87 2.19
N ARG A 197 12.49 -18.43 3.00
CA ARG A 197 12.50 -18.74 4.46
C ARG A 197 12.35 -20.24 4.72
N ARG A 198 11.50 -20.94 3.98
CA ARG A 198 11.31 -22.39 4.12
C ARG A 198 12.56 -23.17 3.70
N ARG A 199 13.20 -22.76 2.61
CA ARG A 199 14.42 -23.39 2.09
C ARG A 199 15.64 -23.14 2.97
N SER A 200 15.85 -21.91 3.44
CA SER A 200 17.07 -21.51 4.16
C SER A 200 16.94 -21.56 5.69
N GLY A 201 15.73 -21.57 6.23
CA GLY A 201 15.45 -21.45 7.67
C GLY A 201 15.73 -20.07 8.27
N ARG A 202 16.19 -19.08 7.48
CA ARG A 202 16.59 -17.76 7.97
C ARG A 202 15.45 -16.76 7.89
N LYS A 203 15.28 -15.93 8.93
CA LYS A 203 14.33 -14.81 8.96
C LYS A 203 14.78 -13.61 8.09
N PRO A 204 16.02 -13.12 8.20
CA PRO A 204 16.53 -12.06 7.32
C PRO A 204 16.98 -12.67 5.97
N LEU A 205 16.42 -12.15 4.88
CA LEU A 205 16.68 -12.63 3.50
C LEU A 205 17.41 -11.61 2.63
N THR A 206 17.90 -10.50 3.19
CA THR A 206 18.49 -9.39 2.42
C THR A 206 19.61 -9.87 1.51
N GLN A 207 20.57 -10.62 2.05
CA GLN A 207 21.69 -11.15 1.27
C GLN A 207 21.22 -12.15 0.21
N ASP A 208 20.22 -12.97 0.53
CA ASP A 208 19.72 -14.01 -0.37
C ASP A 208 19.07 -13.39 -1.61
N LEU A 209 18.25 -12.36 -1.40
CA LEU A 209 17.59 -11.64 -2.49
C LEU A 209 18.54 -10.72 -3.25
N GLU A 210 19.50 -10.06 -2.59
CA GLU A 210 20.51 -9.21 -3.24
C GLU A 210 21.47 -10.02 -4.13
N ASN A 211 21.68 -11.30 -3.83
CA ASN A 211 22.57 -12.17 -4.62
C ASN A 211 21.88 -12.85 -5.80
N LEU A 212 20.55 -12.75 -5.93
CA LEU A 212 19.84 -13.31 -7.07
C LEU A 212 20.09 -12.45 -8.31
N PRO A 213 20.27 -13.06 -9.50
CA PRO A 213 20.31 -12.30 -10.74
C PRO A 213 18.98 -11.57 -10.95
N GLY A 214 19.00 -10.42 -11.62
CA GLY A 214 17.80 -9.61 -11.85
C GLY A 214 16.66 -10.37 -12.56
N GLY A 215 17.00 -11.40 -13.34
CA GLY A 215 16.04 -12.28 -14.01
C GLY A 215 15.49 -13.43 -13.14
N ALA A 216 15.98 -13.66 -11.92
CA ALA A 216 15.53 -14.77 -11.06
C ALA A 216 14.01 -14.79 -10.82
N PRO A 217 13.32 -13.65 -10.63
CA PRO A 217 11.86 -13.63 -10.53
C PRO A 217 11.14 -14.20 -11.76
N LEU A 218 11.74 -14.18 -12.95
CA LEU A 218 11.11 -14.73 -14.16
C LEU A 218 11.04 -16.25 -14.15
N ALA A 219 11.87 -16.93 -13.35
CA ALA A 219 11.85 -18.38 -13.24
C ALA A 219 10.51 -18.91 -12.73
N THR A 220 9.77 -18.14 -11.93
CA THR A 220 8.42 -18.53 -11.48
C THR A 220 7.40 -18.57 -12.63
N ASN A 221 7.69 -17.93 -13.77
CA ASN A 221 6.81 -18.03 -14.93
C ASN A 221 6.86 -19.42 -15.57
N LEU A 222 7.82 -20.28 -15.21
CA LEU A 222 7.85 -21.68 -15.65
C LEU A 222 6.67 -22.50 -15.11
N ASP A 223 5.95 -22.00 -14.09
CA ASP A 223 4.69 -22.60 -13.63
C ASP A 223 3.50 -22.28 -14.56
N LYS A 224 3.69 -21.42 -15.56
CA LYS A 224 2.65 -21.00 -16.51
C LYS A 224 2.79 -21.74 -17.84
N PRO A 225 1.82 -22.58 -18.25
CA PRO A 225 1.94 -23.42 -19.45
C PRO A 225 2.11 -22.63 -20.75
N ASP A 226 1.45 -21.48 -20.86
CA ASP A 226 1.56 -20.58 -22.02
C ASP A 226 2.97 -19.98 -22.12
N TYR A 227 3.54 -19.53 -21.00
CA TYR A 227 4.92 -19.05 -20.96
C TYR A 227 5.92 -20.15 -21.34
N VAL A 228 5.75 -21.36 -20.81
CA VAL A 228 6.58 -22.52 -21.15
C VAL A 228 6.49 -22.85 -22.64
N ALA A 229 5.27 -22.86 -23.20
CA ALA A 229 5.04 -23.13 -24.61
C ALA A 229 5.74 -22.11 -25.51
N ILE A 230 5.69 -20.82 -25.15
CA ILE A 230 6.39 -19.75 -25.87
C ILE A 230 7.91 -19.88 -25.74
N LEU A 231 8.40 -20.19 -24.55
CA LEU A 231 9.83 -20.19 -24.26
C LEU A 231 10.57 -21.40 -24.84
N CYS A 232 9.98 -22.59 -24.71
CA CYS A 232 10.63 -23.86 -25.07
C CYS A 232 9.67 -24.93 -25.59
N GLY A 233 8.39 -24.62 -25.82
CA GLY A 233 7.37 -25.59 -26.23
C GLY A 233 6.90 -26.55 -25.14
N GLY A 234 7.76 -26.88 -24.18
CA GLY A 234 7.48 -27.76 -23.04
C GLY A 234 8.67 -27.83 -22.08
N LEU A 235 8.41 -28.11 -20.80
CA LEU A 235 9.48 -28.16 -19.78
C LEU A 235 10.56 -29.21 -20.10
N ASP A 236 10.19 -30.31 -20.77
CA ASP A 236 11.12 -31.35 -21.18
C ASP A 236 12.15 -30.86 -22.23
N HIS A 237 11.84 -29.78 -22.95
CA HIS A 237 12.72 -29.15 -23.93
C HIS A 237 13.54 -28.00 -23.36
N LEU A 238 13.32 -27.61 -22.10
CA LEU A 238 14.06 -26.54 -21.43
C LEU A 238 15.58 -26.76 -21.47
N PRO A 239 16.13 -27.97 -21.26
CA PRO A 239 17.58 -28.20 -21.35
C PRO A 239 18.12 -27.93 -22.77
N ALA A 240 17.37 -28.30 -23.81
CA ALA A 240 17.77 -28.07 -25.20
C ALA A 240 17.76 -26.57 -25.54
N ALA A 241 16.74 -25.84 -25.09
CA ALA A 241 16.65 -24.39 -25.27
C ALA A 241 17.84 -23.66 -24.61
N PHE A 242 18.25 -24.05 -23.40
CA PHE A 242 19.47 -23.51 -22.78
C PHE A 242 20.73 -23.85 -23.57
N ALA A 243 20.86 -25.07 -24.06
CA ALA A 243 22.02 -25.49 -24.84
C ALA A 243 22.18 -24.70 -26.15
N GLU A 244 21.07 -24.34 -26.81
CA GLU A 244 21.05 -23.51 -28.01
C GLU A 244 21.46 -22.06 -27.73
N LEU A 245 20.94 -21.46 -26.65
CA LEU A 245 21.35 -20.12 -26.20
C LEU A 245 22.85 -20.06 -25.90
N ASP A 246 23.35 -21.04 -25.15
CA ASP A 246 24.78 -21.16 -24.83
C ASP A 246 25.62 -21.41 -26.09
N ALA A 247 25.09 -22.09 -27.11
CA ALA A 247 25.80 -22.31 -28.37
C ALA A 247 26.01 -21.00 -29.15
N VAL A 248 25.03 -20.09 -29.11
CA VAL A 248 25.15 -18.75 -29.73
C VAL A 248 26.22 -17.92 -29.01
N ASP A 249 26.25 -17.94 -27.68
CA ASP A 249 27.26 -17.22 -26.91
C ASP A 249 28.65 -17.83 -27.02
N ARG A 250 28.77 -19.17 -27.04
CA ARG A 250 30.03 -19.87 -27.31
C ARG A 250 30.61 -19.54 -28.69
N ARG A 251 29.76 -19.41 -29.72
CA ARG A 251 30.17 -18.98 -31.07
C ARG A 251 30.71 -17.54 -31.09
N ARG A 252 30.25 -16.67 -30.17
CA ARG A 252 30.72 -15.30 -30.01
C ARG A 252 31.96 -15.14 -29.11
N ALA A 253 32.33 -16.18 -28.34
CA ALA A 253 33.18 -16.02 -27.17
C ALA A 253 34.64 -16.54 -27.25
N LEU A 254 35.22 -16.85 -28.42
CA LEU A 254 36.65 -17.24 -28.47
C LEU A 254 37.49 -16.55 -29.56
N PRO A 255 38.76 -16.15 -29.27
CA PRO A 255 39.52 -16.39 -28.03
C PRO A 255 39.94 -15.13 -27.21
N VAL A 256 39.81 -15.29 -25.89
CA VAL A 256 40.59 -14.71 -24.78
C VAL A 256 40.61 -13.18 -24.62
N ARG A 257 39.55 -12.68 -23.97
CA ARG A 257 39.61 -11.87 -22.74
C ARG A 257 38.17 -11.50 -22.36
N LYS A 258 37.60 -12.17 -21.37
CA LYS A 258 36.44 -11.62 -20.67
C LYS A 258 36.83 -11.33 -19.22
N ARG A 259 37.33 -10.10 -19.03
CA ARG A 259 36.87 -9.30 -17.89
C ARG A 259 35.35 -9.35 -17.98
N ALA A 260 34.67 -9.74 -16.90
CA ALA A 260 33.23 -9.58 -16.82
C ALA A 260 32.92 -8.12 -17.20
N ALA A 261 32.31 -7.91 -18.36
CA ALA A 261 31.66 -6.65 -18.63
C ALA A 261 30.57 -6.56 -17.54
N PRO A 262 30.48 -5.47 -16.78
CA PRO A 262 29.28 -5.22 -16.00
C PRO A 262 28.15 -5.28 -17.00
N ASP A 263 27.22 -6.20 -16.77
CA ASP A 263 26.00 -6.28 -17.54
C ASP A 263 25.42 -4.86 -17.60
N GLU A 264 25.18 -4.31 -18.78
CA GLU A 264 24.43 -3.06 -18.97
C GLU A 264 22.95 -3.28 -18.62
N LEU A 265 22.67 -4.08 -17.59
CA LEU A 265 21.43 -4.03 -16.85
C LEU A 265 21.45 -2.67 -16.17
N GLN A 266 20.75 -1.72 -16.79
CA GLN A 266 20.38 -0.44 -16.20
C GLN A 266 20.16 -0.66 -14.71
N ASP A 267 21.04 -0.08 -13.89
CA ASP A 267 21.00 -0.20 -12.44
C ASP A 267 19.56 0.05 -12.01
N ILE A 268 18.85 -1.02 -11.63
CA ILE A 268 17.53 -0.88 -11.04
C ILE A 268 17.81 -0.17 -9.73
N VAL A 269 17.51 1.13 -9.71
CA VAL A 269 17.73 2.02 -8.56
C VAL A 269 16.86 1.50 -7.43
N SER A 270 17.41 0.57 -6.65
CA SER A 270 16.81 0.13 -5.41
C SER A 270 17.01 1.21 -4.35
N ALA A 271 16.01 1.41 -3.50
CA ALA A 271 16.15 2.28 -2.32
C ALA A 271 17.23 1.79 -1.34
N SER A 272 17.71 0.55 -1.51
CA SER A 272 18.82 -0.01 -0.74
C SER A 272 20.15 0.20 -1.46
N LEU A 273 21.10 0.86 -0.78
CA LEU A 273 22.49 0.98 -1.23
C LEU A 273 23.06 -0.38 -1.65
N PRO A 274 23.66 -0.51 -2.85
CA PRO A 274 24.38 -1.71 -3.26
C PRO A 274 25.43 -2.10 -2.23
N THR A 275 25.66 -3.40 -2.05
CA THR A 275 26.61 -3.88 -1.04
C THR A 275 28.05 -3.42 -1.30
N ALA A 276 28.44 -3.26 -2.57
CA ALA A 276 29.73 -2.66 -2.94
C ALA A 276 29.86 -1.20 -2.44
N ASP A 277 28.80 -0.42 -2.59
CA ASP A 277 28.79 1.00 -2.22
C ASP A 277 28.60 1.21 -0.71
N ARG A 278 27.96 0.27 0.00
CA ARG A 278 27.76 0.36 1.46
C ARG A 278 29.08 0.55 2.20
N TYR A 279 30.14 -0.17 1.81
CA TYR A 279 31.43 -0.07 2.48
C TYR A 279 32.07 1.30 2.27
N LEU A 280 32.02 1.83 1.05
CA LEU A 280 32.54 3.16 0.74
C LEU A 280 31.72 4.25 1.42
N ILE A 281 30.39 4.20 1.30
CA ILE A 281 29.47 5.22 1.80
C ILE A 281 29.43 5.28 3.32
N ARG A 282 29.54 4.13 3.98
CA ARG A 282 29.58 4.05 5.45
C ARG A 282 30.99 4.18 6.02
N SER A 283 32.01 4.39 5.19
CA SER A 283 33.36 4.62 5.68
C SER A 283 33.47 5.98 6.38
N ASP A 284 34.22 6.01 7.48
CA ASP A 284 34.51 7.27 8.18
C ASP A 284 35.30 8.23 7.29
N ASP A 285 36.17 7.72 6.40
CA ASP A 285 36.93 8.52 5.44
C ASP A 285 36.01 9.30 4.48
N LEU A 286 35.04 8.64 3.84
CA LEU A 286 34.10 9.34 2.97
C LEU A 286 33.26 10.34 3.76
N ARG A 287 32.79 9.97 4.96
CA ARG A 287 32.03 10.86 5.84
C ARG A 287 32.83 12.13 6.16
N GLN A 288 34.10 12.00 6.54
CA GLN A 288 34.96 13.15 6.84
C GLN A 288 35.22 14.01 5.60
N ARG A 289 35.46 13.41 4.43
CA ARG A 289 35.64 14.14 3.17
C ARG A 289 34.41 14.96 2.79
N VAL A 290 33.21 14.38 2.90
CA VAL A 290 31.95 15.09 2.64
C VAL A 290 31.75 16.24 3.62
N LEU A 291 31.99 16.03 4.91
CA LEU A 291 31.87 17.08 5.92
C LEU A 291 32.89 18.20 5.73
N ALA A 292 34.13 17.86 5.36
CA ALA A 292 35.17 18.84 5.06
C ALA A 292 34.80 19.67 3.81
N ALA A 293 34.31 19.01 2.75
CA ALA A 293 33.84 19.69 1.54
C ALA A 293 32.64 20.61 1.82
N ALA A 294 31.68 20.17 2.62
CA ALA A 294 30.52 20.99 3.01
C ALA A 294 30.91 22.23 3.83
N ARG A 295 31.99 22.15 4.61
CA ARG A 295 32.55 23.28 5.39
C ARG A 295 33.46 24.17 4.55
N SER A 296 33.94 23.69 3.40
CA SER A 296 34.73 24.50 2.48
C SER A 296 33.81 25.48 1.72
N ARG A 297 34.22 26.74 1.65
CA ARG A 297 33.48 27.78 0.91
C ARG A 297 33.57 27.43 -0.57
N ALA A 298 32.48 26.98 -1.18
CA ALA A 298 32.48 26.66 -2.60
C ALA A 298 32.91 27.91 -3.41
N PRO A 299 33.84 27.79 -4.38
CA PRO A 299 34.13 28.90 -5.26
C PRO A 299 32.85 29.28 -6.01
N HIS A 300 32.58 30.58 -6.08
CA HIS A 300 31.40 31.14 -6.75
C HIS A 300 31.38 30.61 -8.20
N ARG A 301 30.50 29.64 -8.50
CA ARG A 301 30.24 29.26 -9.89
C ARG A 301 29.48 30.42 -10.52
N LEU A 302 30.18 31.24 -11.29
CA LEU A 302 29.52 32.17 -12.21
C LEU A 302 28.67 31.32 -13.18
N PRO A 303 27.40 31.71 -13.43
CA PRO A 303 26.55 30.99 -14.37
C PRO A 303 27.24 30.92 -15.73
N SER A 304 27.22 29.73 -16.33
CA SER A 304 27.86 29.42 -17.60
C SER A 304 27.26 30.27 -18.72
N GLY A 305 27.89 31.40 -19.02
CA GLY A 305 27.42 32.30 -20.06
C GLY A 305 28.12 33.65 -20.03
N LYS A 306 29.44 33.67 -20.23
CA LYS A 306 30.22 34.76 -20.84
C LYS A 306 31.70 34.38 -20.80
N ARG A 307 32.21 33.81 -21.90
CA ARG A 307 33.65 33.85 -22.19
C ARG A 307 34.03 35.33 -22.31
N ARG A 308 34.95 35.80 -21.46
CA ARG A 308 35.58 37.11 -21.65
C ARG A 308 36.38 37.04 -22.94
N ALA A 309 36.00 37.85 -23.94
CA ALA A 309 36.92 38.24 -24.98
C ALA A 309 38.05 39.04 -24.32
N ALA A 310 39.27 38.51 -24.39
CA ALA A 310 40.46 39.28 -24.10
C ALA A 310 40.67 40.23 -25.29
N THR A 311 40.77 41.51 -24.96
CA THR A 311 41.23 42.60 -25.79
C THR A 311 42.68 42.36 -26.20
N GLU A 312 42.96 42.36 -27.51
CA GLU A 312 44.23 42.80 -28.08
C GLU A 312 43.96 44.15 -28.77
N GLY A 313 44.76 45.16 -28.44
CA GLY A 313 44.66 46.54 -28.94
C GLY A 313 44.63 47.57 -27.83
#